data_AF-A0A935VDI6-F1
#
_entry.id   AF-A0A935VDI6-F1
#
_cell.length_a   1.000
_cell.length_b   1.000
_cell.length_c   1.000
_cell.angle_alpha   90.00
_cell.angle_beta   90.00
_cell.angle_gamma   90.00
#
_symmetry.space_group_name_H-M   'P 1'
#
loop_
_entity.id
_entity.type
_entity.pdbx_description
1 polymer ?
#
loop_
_entity_poly.entity_id
_entity_poly.type
_entity_poly.pdbx_seq_one_letter_code
_entity_poly.pdbx_strand_id
1 'polypeptide(L)'
;MKQKIKLLIVVLTVGLAATFAIRLPSVTAQTQTVTAGQKFKNIKVLNDMPADQLGQVMNIMSASLGVDCKMCHVSNDKDFDKDGIDHKDIARKMIKMTWELNKTYFEGKPEVSCNTCHNGHERPAALPSLMPPPPPLERPKQPAVKPTVDEILAKYELALGGKAALAKAGSRQIKASRIEPDGKTVEPEEIWLKGGKYRSDTRYADYVVTELFDGKDAIKLGNTEAVELKAFEAEQIKRDAQLFGNADIKSIYAKLEFRFLNRIDGREVYIINATTADNRREQLIFDVLTGQLVRRVASAMTVIGQFQYQVDYSEYKDFGGVKLPATTRFAMPGITWTRKILEVKSVTVDDAKFAKP
;
A
#
# COMPACT_ATOMS: atom_id res chain seq x y z
N MET A 1 -67.26 12.68 58.60
CA MET A 1 -67.38 11.23 58.26
C MET A 1 -67.04 11.09 56.77
N LYS A 2 -66.06 10.36 56.25
CA LYS A 2 -65.10 9.34 56.70
C LYS A 2 -63.75 9.54 55.94
N GLN A 3 -62.68 8.96 56.49
CA GLN A 3 -61.24 8.94 56.16
C GLN A 3 -60.87 8.71 54.67
N LYS A 4 -59.93 9.45 54.05
CA LYS A 4 -58.43 9.44 54.02
C LYS A 4 -57.78 8.49 52.97
N ILE A 5 -56.65 8.98 52.43
CA ILE A 5 -55.48 8.34 51.75
C ILE A 5 -55.47 8.56 50.22
N LYS A 6 -54.79 9.61 49.69
CA LYS A 6 -53.35 9.83 49.38
C LYS A 6 -52.78 9.02 48.20
N LEU A 7 -52.49 9.70 47.08
CA LEU A 7 -51.24 9.60 46.28
C LEU A 7 -51.21 10.76 45.25
N LEU A 8 -50.47 11.85 45.50
CA LEU A 8 -49.11 12.17 44.99
C LEU A 8 -48.98 12.14 43.44
N ILE A 9 -48.89 13.33 42.81
CA ILE A 9 -47.70 13.90 42.13
C ILE A 9 -47.60 13.44 40.64
N VAL A 10 -47.41 14.28 39.61
CA VAL A 10 -47.00 15.68 39.50
C VAL A 10 -47.53 16.25 38.17
N VAL A 11 -47.86 17.55 38.20
CA VAL A 11 -48.35 18.35 37.07
C VAL A 11 -47.20 18.71 36.13
N LEU A 12 -47.40 18.44 34.85
CA LEU A 12 -46.59 18.82 33.71
C LEU A 12 -46.75 20.34 33.46
N THR A 13 -45.68 21.13 33.64
CA THR A 13 -45.63 22.51 33.14
C THR A 13 -44.56 22.65 32.07
N VAL A 14 -45.04 23.04 30.89
CA VAL A 14 -44.36 23.24 29.62
C VAL A 14 -43.24 24.29 29.75
N GLY A 15 -42.02 23.89 29.44
CA GLY A 15 -40.86 24.77 29.24
C GLY A 15 -40.48 24.81 27.76
N LEU A 16 -40.50 26.01 27.20
CA LEU A 16 -40.15 26.39 25.83
C LEU A 16 -38.67 26.02 25.52
N ALA A 17 -38.45 24.98 24.74
CA ALA A 17 -37.11 24.59 24.28
C ALA A 17 -36.78 25.30 22.95
N ALA A 18 -35.88 26.28 23.01
CA ALA A 18 -35.21 26.82 21.83
C ALA A 18 -34.33 25.71 21.20
N THR A 19 -34.74 25.20 20.04
CA THR A 19 -33.97 24.24 19.26
C THR A 19 -32.77 24.95 18.63
N PHE A 20 -31.62 24.84 19.28
CA PHE A 20 -30.32 25.12 18.67
C PHE A 20 -30.05 24.02 17.63
N ALA A 21 -30.37 24.27 16.36
CA ALA A 21 -29.99 23.39 15.27
C ALA A 21 -28.47 23.48 15.09
N ILE A 22 -27.75 22.50 15.65
CA ILE A 22 -26.33 22.29 15.36
C ILE A 22 -26.24 21.98 13.87
N ARG A 23 -25.81 22.96 13.06
CA ARG A 23 -25.36 22.71 11.69
C ARG A 23 -24.08 21.89 11.80
N LEU A 24 -24.21 20.58 11.65
CA LEU A 24 -23.07 19.71 11.37
C LEU A 24 -22.37 20.27 10.11
N PRO A 25 -21.04 20.46 10.14
CA PRO A 25 -20.32 20.90 8.95
C PRO A 25 -20.56 19.87 7.86
N SER A 26 -21.09 20.34 6.72
CA SER A 26 -21.24 19.56 5.51
C SER A 26 -19.89 18.90 5.21
N VAL A 27 -19.91 17.57 5.11
CA VAL A 27 -18.80 16.79 4.56
C VAL A 27 -18.39 17.46 3.27
N THR A 28 -17.12 17.89 3.24
CA THR A 28 -16.43 18.46 2.09
C THR A 28 -16.84 17.74 0.82
N ALA A 29 -17.28 18.52 -0.17
CA ALA A 29 -17.51 18.03 -1.53
C ALA A 29 -16.31 17.19 -1.97
N GLN A 30 -16.54 15.88 -2.18
CA GLN A 30 -15.61 15.06 -2.94
C GLN A 30 -15.48 15.72 -4.31
N THR A 31 -14.29 16.20 -4.63
CA THR A 31 -13.89 16.51 -6.00
C THR A 31 -14.28 15.31 -6.85
N GLN A 32 -15.17 15.53 -7.81
CA GLN A 32 -15.74 14.47 -8.65
C GLN A 32 -14.57 13.74 -9.34
N THR A 33 -14.32 12.49 -8.97
CA THR A 33 -13.21 11.71 -9.50
C THR A 33 -13.45 11.46 -10.99
N VAL A 34 -12.55 11.93 -11.86
CA VAL A 34 -12.63 11.69 -13.30
C VAL A 34 -12.63 10.18 -13.55
N THR A 35 -13.64 9.71 -14.29
CA THR A 35 -13.78 8.29 -14.62
C THR A 35 -12.86 7.90 -15.77
N ALA A 36 -12.51 6.62 -15.86
CA ALA A 36 -11.66 6.12 -16.94
C ALA A 36 -12.27 6.35 -18.33
N GLY A 37 -13.60 6.27 -18.47
CA GLY A 37 -14.30 6.56 -19.72
C GLY A 37 -14.25 8.03 -20.14
N GLN A 38 -14.11 8.96 -19.17
CA GLN A 38 -13.93 10.38 -19.45
C GLN A 38 -12.48 10.72 -19.81
N LYS A 39 -11.52 10.09 -19.13
CA LYS A 39 -10.09 10.40 -19.29
C LYS A 39 -9.44 9.72 -20.50
N PHE A 40 -9.80 8.46 -20.75
CA PHE A 40 -9.14 7.63 -21.75
C PHE A 40 -10.06 7.34 -22.94
N LYS A 41 -9.43 7.08 -24.09
CA LYS A 41 -10.14 6.73 -25.32
C LYS A 41 -10.54 5.25 -25.31
N ASN A 42 -11.69 4.96 -25.93
CA ASN A 42 -12.16 3.60 -26.22
C ASN A 42 -12.27 2.64 -25.01
N ILE A 43 -12.66 3.15 -23.84
CA ILE A 43 -12.95 2.31 -22.67
C ILE A 43 -14.41 1.82 -22.73
N LYS A 44 -14.60 0.50 -22.91
CA LYS A 44 -15.93 -0.11 -23.11
C LYS A 44 -16.57 -0.80 -21.89
N VAL A 45 -15.76 -1.26 -20.94
CA VAL A 45 -16.22 -2.04 -19.77
C VAL A 45 -15.80 -1.39 -18.47
N LEU A 46 -14.55 -0.92 -18.41
CA LEU A 46 -13.96 -0.26 -17.24
C LEU A 46 -14.23 1.26 -17.24
N ASN A 47 -15.35 1.73 -17.80
CA ASN A 47 -15.58 3.16 -18.02
C ASN A 47 -15.91 3.92 -16.75
N ASP A 48 -16.63 3.30 -15.80
CA ASP A 48 -17.16 3.98 -14.61
C ASP A 48 -16.19 3.99 -13.41
N MET A 49 -15.06 3.27 -13.50
CA MET A 49 -14.04 3.28 -12.45
C MET A 49 -13.20 4.57 -12.44
N PRO A 50 -12.60 4.95 -11.31
CA PRO A 50 -11.66 6.07 -11.26
C PRO A 50 -10.52 5.90 -12.27
N ALA A 51 -10.19 6.96 -13.01
CA ALA A 51 -9.22 6.86 -14.10
C ALA A 51 -7.80 6.51 -13.60
N ASP A 52 -7.43 6.94 -12.40
CA ASP A 52 -6.12 6.67 -11.79
C ASP A 52 -5.90 5.18 -11.44
N GLN A 53 -6.97 4.38 -11.39
CA GLN A 53 -6.89 2.94 -11.13
C GLN A 53 -6.67 2.09 -12.39
N LEU A 54 -6.80 2.64 -13.60
CA LEU A 54 -6.79 1.84 -14.83
C LEU A 54 -5.51 1.02 -14.99
N GLY A 55 -4.35 1.63 -14.71
CA GLY A 55 -3.06 0.93 -14.74
C GLY A 55 -2.95 -0.19 -13.70
N GLN A 56 -3.50 -0.01 -12.49
CA GLN A 56 -3.50 -1.07 -11.46
C GLN A 56 -4.34 -2.27 -11.91
N VAL A 57 -5.50 -2.00 -12.53
CA VAL A 57 -6.39 -3.01 -13.10
C VAL A 57 -5.69 -3.79 -14.21
N MET A 58 -4.99 -3.10 -15.13
CA MET A 58 -4.20 -3.78 -16.17
C MET A 58 -3.10 -4.67 -15.57
N ASN A 59 -2.39 -4.18 -14.56
CA ASN A 59 -1.34 -4.93 -13.87
C ASN A 59 -1.88 -6.16 -13.13
N ILE A 60 -3.06 -6.07 -12.49
CA ILE A 60 -3.72 -7.21 -11.86
C ILE A 60 -4.06 -8.26 -12.92
N MET A 61 -4.61 -7.86 -14.07
CA MET A 61 -4.95 -8.81 -15.14
C MET A 61 -3.70 -9.49 -15.68
N SER A 62 -2.67 -8.73 -16.03
CA SER A 62 -1.39 -9.26 -16.50
C SER A 62 -0.79 -10.26 -15.51
N ALA A 63 -0.72 -9.92 -14.23
CA ALA A 63 -0.19 -10.82 -13.20
C ALA A 63 -1.08 -12.06 -13.00
N SER A 64 -2.41 -11.90 -13.02
CA SER A 64 -3.36 -13.01 -12.85
C SER A 64 -3.27 -14.02 -13.97
N LEU A 65 -3.03 -13.56 -15.20
CA LEU A 65 -2.95 -14.39 -16.41
C LEU A 65 -1.51 -14.85 -16.72
N GLY A 66 -0.49 -14.29 -16.06
CA GLY A 66 0.91 -14.60 -16.37
C GLY A 66 1.36 -14.15 -17.77
N VAL A 67 0.75 -13.08 -18.30
CA VAL A 67 1.03 -12.54 -19.64
C VAL A 67 1.49 -11.09 -19.56
N ASP A 68 2.11 -10.56 -20.61
CA ASP A 68 2.46 -9.15 -20.71
C ASP A 68 1.38 -8.31 -21.45
N CYS A 69 1.56 -7.00 -21.48
CA CYS A 69 0.60 -6.07 -22.08
C CYS A 69 0.33 -6.33 -23.58
N LYS A 70 1.31 -6.90 -24.32
CA LYS A 70 1.20 -7.09 -25.77
C LYS A 70 0.20 -8.17 -26.17
N MET A 71 -0.20 -9.00 -25.20
CA MET A 71 -1.24 -10.00 -25.41
C MET A 71 -2.59 -9.34 -25.75
N CYS A 72 -2.87 -8.17 -25.17
CA CYS A 72 -4.17 -7.48 -25.31
C CYS A 72 -4.07 -6.09 -25.96
N HIS A 73 -2.89 -5.47 -25.97
CA HIS A 73 -2.67 -4.13 -26.49
C HIS A 73 -1.65 -4.13 -27.61
N VAL A 74 -1.75 -3.15 -28.52
CA VAL A 74 -0.71 -2.91 -29.53
C VAL A 74 0.57 -2.49 -28.80
N SER A 75 1.71 -3.07 -29.20
CA SER A 75 3.03 -2.84 -28.58
C SER A 75 3.63 -1.46 -28.90
N ASN A 76 2.88 -0.38 -28.69
CA ASN A 76 3.40 0.98 -28.69
C ASN A 76 2.61 1.85 -27.72
N ASP A 77 3.26 2.85 -27.14
CA ASP A 77 2.68 3.72 -26.09
C ASP A 77 1.51 4.60 -26.55
N LYS A 78 1.26 4.68 -27.86
CA LYS A 78 0.25 5.58 -28.45
C LYS A 78 -1.06 4.88 -28.79
N ASP A 79 -1.03 3.56 -28.98
CA ASP A 79 -2.11 2.78 -29.57
C ASP A 79 -2.73 1.76 -28.60
N PHE A 80 -2.54 1.95 -27.29
CA PHE A 80 -3.13 1.08 -26.25
C PHE A 80 -4.67 1.00 -26.33
N ASP A 81 -5.32 2.04 -26.85
CA ASP A 81 -6.77 2.12 -27.00
C ASP A 81 -7.31 1.34 -28.22
N LYS A 82 -6.48 1.02 -29.22
CA LYS A 82 -6.91 0.32 -30.44
C LYS A 82 -7.55 -1.04 -30.15
N ASP A 83 -8.62 -1.32 -30.90
CA ASP A 83 -9.27 -2.63 -30.97
C ASP A 83 -8.71 -3.45 -32.13
N GLY A 84 -9.21 -4.68 -32.31
CA GLY A 84 -8.73 -5.62 -33.34
C GLY A 84 -7.78 -6.69 -32.81
N ILE A 85 -7.59 -6.74 -31.49
CA ILE A 85 -6.89 -7.84 -30.81
C ILE A 85 -7.95 -8.69 -30.10
N ASP A 86 -8.14 -9.93 -30.55
CA ASP A 86 -9.18 -10.84 -30.05
C ASP A 86 -9.14 -11.01 -28.52
N HIS A 87 -7.94 -11.09 -27.95
CA HIS A 87 -7.75 -11.20 -26.50
C HIS A 87 -8.33 -10.02 -25.72
N LYS A 88 -8.36 -8.81 -26.29
CA LYS A 88 -8.97 -7.63 -25.65
C LYS A 88 -10.49 -7.80 -25.53
N ASP A 89 -11.14 -8.37 -26.54
CA ASP A 89 -12.58 -8.65 -26.51
C ASP A 89 -12.93 -9.83 -25.61
N ILE A 90 -12.07 -10.85 -25.55
CA ILE A 90 -12.21 -11.94 -24.57
C ILE A 90 -12.06 -11.39 -23.15
N ALA A 91 -11.05 -10.56 -22.88
CA ALA A 91 -10.84 -9.94 -21.57
C ALA A 91 -12.07 -9.13 -21.12
N ARG A 92 -12.69 -8.36 -22.03
CA ARG A 92 -13.95 -7.65 -21.76
C ARG A 92 -15.09 -8.58 -21.31
N LYS A 93 -15.22 -9.76 -21.94
CA LYS A 93 -16.20 -10.78 -21.54
C LYS A 93 -15.88 -11.37 -20.16
N MET A 94 -14.60 -11.65 -19.90
CA MET A 94 -14.15 -12.20 -18.62
C MET A 94 -14.37 -11.21 -17.46
N ILE A 95 -14.13 -9.91 -17.66
CA ILE A 95 -14.41 -8.87 -16.66
C ILE A 95 -15.91 -8.84 -16.31
N LYS A 96 -16.78 -8.89 -17.32
CA LYS A 96 -18.24 -8.93 -17.08
C LYS A 96 -18.64 -10.18 -16.31
N MET A 97 -18.07 -11.33 -16.66
CA MET A 97 -18.33 -12.60 -15.98
C MET A 97 -17.93 -12.55 -14.50
N THR A 98 -16.75 -12.03 -14.15
CA THR A 98 -16.34 -11.92 -12.73
C THR A 98 -17.24 -10.97 -11.95
N TRP A 99 -17.64 -9.84 -12.55
CA TRP A 99 -18.60 -8.92 -11.94
C TRP A 99 -19.97 -9.57 -11.71
N GLU A 100 -20.48 -10.30 -12.69
CA GLU A 100 -21.75 -11.02 -12.58
C GLU A 100 -21.71 -12.09 -11.50
N LEU A 101 -20.64 -12.89 -11.46
CA LEU A 101 -20.44 -13.91 -10.42
C LEU A 101 -20.42 -13.29 -9.01
N ASN A 102 -19.64 -12.23 -8.82
CA ASN A 102 -19.57 -11.53 -7.54
C ASN A 102 -20.92 -10.91 -7.13
N LYS A 103 -21.61 -10.26 -8.07
CA LYS A 103 -22.94 -9.69 -7.80
C LYS A 103 -23.96 -10.75 -7.43
N THR A 104 -23.96 -11.88 -8.14
CA THR A 104 -25.00 -12.90 -8.03
C THR A 104 -24.79 -13.81 -6.82
N TYR A 105 -23.56 -14.23 -6.56
CA TYR A 105 -23.26 -15.27 -5.58
C TYR A 105 -22.56 -14.77 -4.32
N PHE A 106 -22.03 -13.54 -4.33
CA PHE A 106 -21.21 -12.99 -3.25
C PHE A 106 -21.70 -11.62 -2.76
N GLU A 107 -22.97 -11.27 -2.99
CA GLU A 107 -23.57 -9.99 -2.56
C GLU A 107 -22.79 -8.76 -3.10
N GLY A 108 -22.16 -8.90 -4.25
CA GLY A 108 -21.28 -7.87 -4.84
C GLY A 108 -19.88 -7.79 -4.21
N LYS A 109 -19.55 -8.64 -3.24
CA LYS A 109 -18.19 -8.73 -2.69
C LYS A 109 -17.26 -9.32 -3.76
N PRO A 110 -16.06 -8.76 -3.96
CA PRO A 110 -15.12 -9.19 -4.99
C PRO A 110 -14.34 -10.43 -4.57
N GLU A 111 -15.04 -11.56 -4.43
CA GLU A 111 -14.47 -12.86 -4.04
C GLU A 111 -13.88 -13.60 -5.24
N VAL A 112 -14.51 -13.48 -6.41
CA VAL A 112 -14.03 -14.03 -7.69
C VAL A 112 -13.25 -12.96 -8.45
N SER A 113 -12.03 -13.29 -8.89
CA SER A 113 -11.18 -12.39 -9.67
C SER A 113 -10.52 -13.14 -10.83
N CYS A 114 -9.75 -12.45 -11.66
CA CYS A 114 -8.94 -13.12 -12.68
C CYS A 114 -8.01 -14.16 -12.04
N ASN A 115 -7.42 -13.84 -10.87
CA ASN A 115 -6.47 -14.73 -10.20
C ASN A 115 -7.12 -16.00 -9.63
N THR A 116 -8.39 -15.97 -9.22
CA THR A 116 -9.07 -17.16 -8.68
C THR A 116 -9.22 -18.27 -9.72
N CYS A 117 -9.29 -17.90 -11.01
CA CYS A 117 -9.39 -18.86 -12.11
C CYS A 117 -8.04 -19.12 -12.79
N HIS A 118 -7.29 -18.06 -13.11
CA HIS A 118 -6.06 -18.16 -13.90
C HIS A 118 -4.83 -18.54 -13.06
N ASN A 119 -4.73 -18.02 -11.83
CA ASN A 119 -3.63 -18.30 -10.90
C ASN A 119 -2.23 -18.24 -11.55
N GLY A 120 -1.96 -17.19 -12.33
CA GLY A 120 -0.69 -16.97 -13.04
C GLY A 120 -0.55 -17.70 -14.38
N HIS A 121 -1.61 -18.32 -14.90
CA HIS A 121 -1.59 -19.06 -16.17
C HIS A 121 -2.53 -18.41 -17.20
N GLU A 122 -2.10 -18.36 -18.47
CA GLU A 122 -2.89 -17.74 -19.55
C GLU A 122 -4.28 -18.38 -19.64
N ARG A 123 -4.36 -19.69 -19.42
CA ARG A 123 -5.61 -20.46 -19.40
C ARG A 123 -5.76 -21.15 -18.04
N PRO A 124 -6.94 -21.09 -17.40
CA PRO A 124 -7.24 -21.87 -16.22
C PRO A 124 -7.04 -23.37 -16.46
N ALA A 125 -6.53 -24.09 -15.46
CA ALA A 125 -6.38 -25.53 -15.53
C ALA A 125 -7.76 -26.20 -15.56
N ALA A 126 -8.08 -26.91 -16.65
CA ALA A 126 -9.35 -27.64 -16.78
C ALA A 126 -9.37 -28.98 -16.04
N LEU A 127 -8.18 -29.54 -15.78
CA LEU A 127 -8.00 -30.81 -15.09
C LEU A 127 -7.22 -30.59 -13.78
N PRO A 128 -7.55 -31.33 -12.72
CA PRO A 128 -6.78 -31.28 -11.47
C PRO A 128 -5.36 -31.82 -11.69
N SER A 129 -4.41 -31.33 -10.90
CA SER A 129 -3.06 -31.91 -10.83
C SER A 129 -3.14 -33.35 -10.29
N LEU A 130 -2.49 -34.29 -10.98
CA LEU A 130 -2.27 -35.65 -10.48
C LEU A 130 -1.12 -35.71 -9.46
N MET A 131 -0.24 -34.70 -9.45
CA MET A 131 0.77 -34.57 -8.41
C MET A 131 0.10 -34.07 -7.13
N PRO A 132 0.36 -34.71 -5.98
CA PRO A 132 -0.11 -34.20 -4.70
C PRO A 132 0.46 -32.79 -4.49
N PRO A 133 -0.29 -31.90 -3.83
CA PRO A 133 0.25 -30.59 -3.47
C PRO A 133 1.51 -30.79 -2.61
N PRO A 134 2.50 -29.88 -2.70
CA PRO A 134 3.61 -29.91 -1.76
C PRO A 134 3.04 -29.89 -0.33
N PRO A 135 3.69 -30.59 0.63
CA PRO A 135 3.24 -30.59 2.00
C PRO A 135 3.10 -29.14 2.49
N PRO A 136 2.01 -28.80 3.20
CA PRO A 136 1.85 -27.46 3.74
C PRO A 136 3.08 -27.08 4.57
N LEU A 137 3.58 -25.86 4.39
CA LEU A 137 4.63 -25.35 5.27
C LEU A 137 4.12 -25.42 6.71
N GLU A 138 4.86 -26.14 7.56
CA GLU A 138 4.48 -26.31 8.95
C GLU A 138 4.44 -24.95 9.63
N ARG A 139 3.26 -24.58 10.14
CA ARG A 139 3.10 -23.32 10.87
C ARG A 139 3.75 -23.46 12.23
N PRO A 140 4.52 -22.46 12.69
CA PRO A 140 5.08 -22.51 14.03
C PRO A 140 3.96 -22.54 15.08
N LYS A 141 4.21 -23.28 16.16
CA LYS A 141 3.32 -23.32 17.32
C LYS A 141 3.16 -21.92 17.88
N GLN A 142 1.92 -21.47 18.04
CA GLN A 142 1.65 -20.14 18.57
C GLN A 142 2.17 -20.01 20.02
N PRO A 143 2.71 -18.84 20.41
CA PRO A 143 3.19 -18.64 21.76
C PRO A 143 2.03 -18.71 22.75
N ALA A 144 2.25 -19.36 23.89
CA ALA A 144 1.22 -19.52 24.93
C ALA A 144 0.77 -18.15 25.49
N VAL A 145 1.73 -17.23 25.63
CA VAL A 145 1.48 -15.81 25.93
C VAL A 145 1.74 -15.03 24.65
N LYS A 146 0.70 -14.36 24.13
CA LYS A 146 0.84 -13.53 22.93
C LYS A 146 1.63 -12.26 23.28
N PRO A 147 2.64 -11.88 22.49
CA PRO A 147 3.31 -10.60 22.70
C PRO A 147 2.33 -9.47 22.47
N THR A 148 2.46 -8.43 23.28
CA THR A 148 1.77 -7.16 23.03
C THR A 148 2.40 -6.47 21.83
N VAL A 149 1.61 -5.65 21.14
CA VAL A 149 2.14 -4.79 20.05
C VAL A 149 3.25 -3.89 20.58
N ASP A 150 3.12 -3.38 21.80
CA ASP A 150 4.08 -2.48 22.43
C ASP A 150 5.44 -3.14 22.64
N GLU A 151 5.48 -4.41 23.05
CA GLU A 151 6.72 -5.18 23.17
C GLU A 151 7.39 -5.38 21.80
N ILE A 152 6.60 -5.68 20.76
CA ILE A 152 7.14 -5.86 19.40
C ILE A 152 7.74 -4.55 18.89
N LEU A 153 7.02 -3.43 19.06
CA LEU A 153 7.47 -2.13 18.60
C LEU A 153 8.66 -1.60 19.41
N ALA A 154 8.71 -1.84 20.72
CA ALA A 154 9.87 -1.50 21.55
C ALA A 154 11.11 -2.28 21.10
N LYS A 155 10.95 -3.57 20.79
CA LYS A 155 12.05 -4.38 20.24
C LYS A 155 12.51 -3.87 18.88
N TYR A 156 11.59 -3.48 18.02
CA TYR A 156 11.91 -2.87 16.73
C TYR A 156 12.67 -1.55 16.89
N GLU A 157 12.22 -0.66 17.78
CA GLU A 157 12.91 0.61 18.06
C GLU A 157 14.37 0.36 18.50
N LEU A 158 14.58 -0.59 19.42
CA LEU A 158 15.92 -1.01 19.83
C LEU A 158 16.73 -1.59 18.67
N ALA A 159 16.11 -2.41 17.81
CA ALA A 159 16.76 -3.00 16.64
C ALA A 159 17.24 -1.94 15.63
N LEU A 160 16.57 -0.78 15.58
CA LEU A 160 16.96 0.35 14.76
C LEU A 160 18.05 1.24 15.40
N GLY A 161 18.46 0.99 16.65
CA GLY A 161 19.46 1.80 17.38
C GLY A 161 18.90 2.57 18.58
N GLY A 162 17.59 2.47 18.85
CA GLY A 162 16.92 3.04 20.01
C GLY A 162 16.51 4.52 19.85
N LYS A 163 15.59 4.98 20.71
CA LYS A 163 14.99 6.33 20.67
C LYS A 163 15.98 7.47 20.51
N ALA A 164 17.10 7.43 21.24
CA ALA A 164 18.08 8.52 21.25
C ALA A 164 18.81 8.66 19.90
N ALA A 165 19.16 7.55 19.26
CA ALA A 165 19.80 7.56 17.95
C ALA A 165 18.82 7.97 16.85
N LEU A 166 17.57 7.47 16.91
CA LEU A 166 16.51 7.84 15.98
C LEU A 166 16.10 9.32 16.10
N ALA A 167 16.09 9.88 17.31
CA ALA A 167 15.84 11.31 17.49
C ALA A 167 16.94 12.18 16.85
N LYS A 168 18.20 11.72 16.86
CA LYS A 168 19.34 12.41 16.22
C LYS A 168 19.42 12.18 14.71
N ALA A 169 18.75 11.15 14.20
CA ALA A 169 18.69 10.76 12.79
C ALA A 169 17.90 11.70 11.86
N GLY A 170 17.43 12.84 12.37
CA GLY A 170 16.37 13.62 11.76
C GLY A 170 16.67 14.23 10.38
N SER A 171 17.91 14.20 9.89
CA SER A 171 18.29 14.72 8.58
C SER A 171 19.42 13.89 7.93
N ARG A 172 19.21 13.40 6.71
CA ARG A 172 20.14 12.49 6.00
C ARG A 172 20.11 12.64 4.49
N GLN A 173 21.23 12.32 3.87
CA GLN A 173 21.37 12.04 2.44
C GLN A 173 21.83 10.59 2.27
N ILE A 174 21.20 9.85 1.38
CA ILE A 174 21.46 8.43 1.14
C ILE A 174 21.70 8.24 -0.34
N LYS A 175 22.82 7.59 -0.69
CA LYS A 175 23.04 7.08 -2.05
C LYS A 175 22.64 5.62 -2.09
N ALA A 176 21.88 5.26 -3.11
CA ALA A 176 21.39 3.93 -3.33
C ALA A 176 21.48 3.56 -4.81
N SER A 177 21.25 2.28 -5.07
CA SER A 177 21.05 1.73 -6.39
C SER A 177 19.66 1.15 -6.49
N ARG A 178 18.93 1.51 -7.54
CA ARG A 178 17.72 0.83 -7.98
C ARG A 178 18.11 -0.27 -8.97
N ILE A 179 17.79 -1.51 -8.65
CA ILE A 179 18.04 -2.68 -9.48
C ILE A 179 16.71 -3.15 -10.04
N GLU A 180 16.61 -3.18 -11.36
CA GLU A 180 15.39 -3.60 -12.07
C GLU A 180 15.20 -5.14 -12.02
N PRO A 181 14.03 -5.68 -12.41
CA PRO A 181 13.73 -7.11 -12.34
C PRO A 181 14.74 -8.03 -13.05
N ASP A 182 15.44 -7.54 -14.07
CA ASP A 182 16.46 -8.28 -14.81
C ASP A 182 17.73 -8.55 -13.98
N GLY A 183 17.87 -7.90 -12.82
CA GLY A 183 19.02 -8.01 -11.92
C GLY A 183 20.31 -7.40 -12.45
N LYS A 184 20.29 -6.77 -13.64
CA LYS A 184 21.45 -6.25 -14.37
C LYS A 184 21.37 -4.74 -14.58
N THR A 185 20.19 -4.21 -14.83
CA THR A 185 19.97 -2.78 -15.00
C THR A 185 19.96 -2.13 -13.63
N VAL A 186 20.90 -1.20 -13.44
CA VAL A 186 21.16 -0.53 -12.16
C VAL A 186 21.16 0.97 -12.37
N GLU A 187 20.19 1.63 -11.76
CA GLU A 187 20.00 3.07 -11.84
C GLU A 187 20.44 3.73 -10.53
N PRO A 188 21.23 4.82 -10.58
CA PRO A 188 21.60 5.54 -9.39
C PRO A 188 20.38 6.24 -8.79
N GLU A 189 20.26 6.13 -7.47
CA GLU A 189 19.21 6.73 -6.68
C GLU A 189 19.81 7.57 -5.55
N GLU A 190 19.29 8.77 -5.35
CA GLU A 190 19.68 9.63 -4.24
C GLU A 190 18.46 10.05 -3.43
N ILE A 191 18.55 9.88 -2.11
CA ILE A 191 17.42 10.06 -1.20
C ILE A 191 17.80 11.10 -0.14
N TRP A 192 16.88 12.01 0.15
CA TRP A 192 16.98 12.96 1.24
C TRP A 192 15.83 12.77 2.22
N LEU A 193 16.16 12.83 3.50
CA LEU A 193 15.21 12.74 4.60
C LEU A 193 15.41 13.93 5.52
N LYS A 194 14.32 14.58 5.94
CA LYS A 194 14.36 15.62 6.97
C LYS A 194 13.04 15.74 7.71
N GLY A 195 13.00 15.42 9.00
CA GLY A 195 11.83 15.70 9.85
C GLY A 195 10.49 15.16 9.30
N GLY A 196 10.50 13.94 8.74
CA GLY A 196 9.33 13.32 8.11
C GLY A 196 9.09 13.69 6.64
N LYS A 197 9.91 14.59 6.07
CA LYS A 197 9.96 14.88 4.64
C LYS A 197 10.90 13.89 3.94
N TYR A 198 10.59 13.61 2.69
CA TYR A 198 11.28 12.63 1.86
C TYR A 198 11.41 13.13 0.43
N ARG A 199 12.54 12.83 -0.20
CA ARG A 199 12.74 12.97 -1.63
C ARG A 199 13.61 11.81 -2.10
N SER A 200 13.25 11.17 -3.20
CA SER A 200 14.12 10.29 -3.96
C SER A 200 14.23 10.77 -5.40
N ASP A 201 15.45 10.85 -5.90
CA ASP A 201 15.75 11.11 -7.30
C ASP A 201 16.36 9.83 -7.89
N THR A 202 15.62 9.16 -8.76
CA THR A 202 16.11 8.02 -9.55
C THR A 202 16.44 8.49 -10.95
N ARG A 203 17.68 8.26 -11.40
CA ARG A 203 18.14 8.73 -12.71
C ARG A 203 18.24 7.56 -13.69
N TYR A 204 17.53 7.68 -14.81
CA TYR A 204 17.51 6.76 -15.94
C TYR A 204 18.19 7.43 -17.13
N ALA A 205 19.47 7.17 -17.36
CA ALA A 205 20.26 7.86 -18.38
C ALA A 205 20.11 9.41 -18.32
N ASP A 206 19.39 10.02 -19.27
CA ASP A 206 19.12 11.45 -19.39
C ASP A 206 17.81 11.91 -18.69
N TYR A 207 17.04 10.97 -18.14
CA TYR A 207 15.76 11.21 -17.47
C TYR A 207 15.87 11.05 -15.95
N VAL A 208 15.15 11.87 -15.18
CA VAL A 208 15.09 11.75 -13.71
C VAL A 208 13.65 11.61 -13.27
N VAL A 209 13.36 10.57 -12.49
CA VAL A 209 12.11 10.44 -11.74
C VAL A 209 12.35 10.94 -10.33
N THR A 210 11.61 11.97 -9.92
CA THR A 210 11.62 12.48 -8.55
C THR A 210 10.35 12.06 -7.84
N GLU A 211 10.46 11.44 -6.67
CA GLU A 211 9.35 11.19 -5.75
C GLU A 211 9.57 11.97 -4.47
N LEU A 212 8.63 12.86 -4.11
CA LEU A 212 8.79 13.80 -3.01
C LEU A 212 7.57 13.75 -2.10
N PHE A 213 7.81 13.85 -0.80
CA PHE A 213 6.79 14.04 0.23
C PHE A 213 7.22 15.20 1.14
N ASP A 214 6.40 16.25 1.19
CA ASP A 214 6.71 17.50 1.91
C ASP A 214 6.34 17.46 3.41
N GLY A 215 5.87 16.30 3.88
CA GLY A 215 5.30 16.10 5.23
C GLY A 215 3.78 16.03 5.22
N LYS A 216 3.13 16.48 4.14
CA LYS A 216 1.67 16.49 3.98
C LYS A 216 1.23 15.81 2.69
N ASP A 217 1.76 16.22 1.56
CA ASP A 217 1.39 15.73 0.24
C ASP A 217 2.59 15.11 -0.47
N ALA A 218 2.31 14.13 -1.33
CA ALA A 218 3.30 13.57 -2.25
C ALA A 218 3.20 14.26 -3.62
N ILE A 219 4.33 14.34 -4.33
CA ILE A 219 4.42 14.73 -5.74
C ILE A 219 5.41 13.80 -6.45
N LYS A 220 5.16 13.58 -7.75
CA LYS A 220 6.08 12.88 -8.64
C LYS A 220 6.42 13.78 -9.81
N LEU A 221 7.69 13.85 -10.17
CA LEU A 221 8.18 14.63 -11.30
C LEU A 221 8.89 13.74 -12.29
N GLY A 222 8.68 14.03 -13.57
CA GLY A 222 9.47 13.55 -14.68
C GLY A 222 10.37 14.69 -15.15
N ASN A 223 11.67 14.58 -14.89
CA ASN A 223 12.60 15.70 -14.92
C ASN A 223 12.12 16.84 -14.02
N THR A 224 11.57 17.90 -14.61
CA THR A 224 11.01 19.06 -13.91
C THR A 224 9.49 19.15 -14.00
N GLU A 225 8.86 18.27 -14.77
CA GLU A 225 7.42 18.33 -15.04
C GLU A 225 6.65 17.47 -14.03
N ALA A 226 5.56 18.02 -13.51
CA ALA A 226 4.69 17.27 -12.61
C ALA A 226 4.01 16.12 -13.34
N VAL A 227 4.15 14.92 -12.78
CA VAL A 227 3.43 13.72 -13.19
C VAL A 227 2.26 13.52 -12.24
N GLU A 228 1.06 13.33 -12.79
CA GLU A 228 -0.13 13.05 -12.00
C GLU A 228 0.08 11.77 -11.17
N LEU A 229 0.04 11.92 -9.85
CA LEU A 229 0.15 10.80 -8.92
C LEU A 229 -1.16 10.03 -8.85
N LYS A 230 -1.07 8.71 -9.01
CA LYS A 230 -2.18 7.81 -8.67
C LYS A 230 -2.30 7.73 -7.15
N ALA A 231 -3.51 7.54 -6.63
CA ALA A 231 -3.74 7.56 -5.18
C ALA A 231 -2.86 6.55 -4.40
N PHE A 232 -2.60 5.37 -4.96
CA PHE A 232 -1.74 4.38 -4.32
C PHE A 232 -0.26 4.77 -4.31
N GLU A 233 0.23 5.46 -5.36
CA GLU A 233 1.63 5.92 -5.44
C GLU A 233 1.89 6.98 -4.38
N ALA A 234 0.97 7.94 -4.22
CA ALA A 234 1.05 8.94 -3.17
C ALA A 234 1.14 8.30 -1.77
N GLU A 235 0.34 7.25 -1.52
CA GLU A 235 0.47 6.49 -0.29
C GLU A 235 1.81 5.78 -0.16
N GLN A 236 2.35 5.15 -1.21
CA GLN A 236 3.66 4.49 -1.09
C GLN A 236 4.78 5.49 -0.82
N ILE A 237 4.81 6.65 -1.47
CA ILE A 237 5.81 7.69 -1.20
C ILE A 237 5.71 8.16 0.25
N LYS A 238 4.49 8.37 0.76
CA LYS A 238 4.25 8.70 2.16
C LYS A 238 4.72 7.59 3.11
N ARG A 239 4.58 6.32 2.75
CA ARG A 239 5.02 5.17 3.54
C ARG A 239 6.53 5.05 3.58
N ASP A 240 7.18 5.25 2.46
CA ASP A 240 8.64 5.34 2.38
C ASP A 240 9.14 6.47 3.29
N ALA A 241 8.54 7.67 3.22
CA ALA A 241 8.90 8.78 4.07
C ALA A 241 8.80 8.46 5.58
N GLN A 242 7.76 7.76 5.99
CA GLN A 242 7.45 7.53 7.39
C GLN A 242 8.08 6.25 7.98
N LEU A 243 8.40 5.23 7.16
CA LEU A 243 8.95 3.95 7.64
C LEU A 243 10.44 3.77 7.34
N PHE A 244 10.98 4.42 6.31
CA PHE A 244 12.38 4.25 5.91
C PHE A 244 13.37 4.97 6.83
N GLY A 245 12.99 6.14 7.37
CA GLY A 245 13.91 7.03 8.08
C GLY A 245 13.80 7.02 9.61
N ASN A 246 12.57 7.05 10.14
CA ASN A 246 12.27 7.14 11.57
C ASN A 246 10.84 6.64 11.80
N ALA A 247 10.69 5.34 12.05
CA ALA A 247 9.41 4.68 12.14
C ALA A 247 8.75 4.87 13.52
N ASP A 248 8.19 6.05 13.78
CA ASP A 248 7.15 6.16 14.81
C ASP A 248 5.87 5.50 14.29
N ILE A 249 5.84 4.17 14.34
CA ILE A 249 4.73 3.35 13.82
C ILE A 249 3.41 3.74 14.49
N LYS A 250 3.43 4.10 15.77
CA LYS A 250 2.21 4.49 16.50
C LYS A 250 1.62 5.81 15.99
N SER A 251 2.45 6.71 15.45
CA SER A 251 1.95 7.93 14.81
C SER A 251 1.25 7.68 13.47
N ILE A 252 1.55 6.56 12.81
CA ILE A 252 1.05 6.22 11.47
C ILE A 252 -0.29 5.48 11.53
N TYR A 253 -0.42 4.54 12.48
CA TYR A 253 -1.54 3.61 12.52
C TYR A 253 -2.44 3.88 13.74
N ALA A 254 -3.72 4.13 13.46
CA ALA A 254 -4.73 4.33 14.49
C ALA A 254 -5.06 3.04 15.26
N LYS A 255 -4.85 1.87 14.63
CA LYS A 255 -5.06 0.57 15.26
C LYS A 255 -3.97 -0.42 14.87
N LEU A 256 -3.44 -1.12 15.87
CA LEU A 256 -2.41 -2.15 15.70
C LEU A 256 -2.82 -3.38 16.52
N GLU A 257 -2.79 -4.55 15.89
CA GLU A 257 -3.24 -5.80 16.49
C GLU A 257 -2.29 -6.94 16.16
N PHE A 258 -1.73 -7.60 17.18
CA PHE A 258 -1.05 -8.86 16.99
C PHE A 258 -2.01 -9.88 16.36
N ARG A 259 -1.54 -10.59 15.33
CA ARG A 259 -2.31 -11.63 14.65
C ARG A 259 -1.85 -13.02 15.05
N PHE A 260 -0.64 -13.38 14.63
CA PHE A 260 -0.06 -14.71 14.88
C PHE A 260 1.45 -14.71 14.60
N LEU A 261 2.11 -15.75 15.13
CA LEU A 261 3.46 -16.16 14.78
C LEU A 261 3.43 -16.94 13.45
N ASN A 262 4.33 -16.64 12.54
CA ASN A 262 4.49 -17.38 11.29
C ASN A 262 5.96 -17.61 10.96
N ARG A 263 6.24 -18.27 9.84
CA ARG A 263 7.59 -18.41 9.29
C ARG A 263 7.66 -17.83 7.88
N ILE A 264 8.65 -16.97 7.63
CA ILE A 264 8.94 -16.40 6.31
C ILE A 264 10.44 -16.53 6.07
N ASP A 265 10.83 -17.07 4.92
CA ASP A 265 12.24 -17.24 4.49
C ASP A 265 13.11 -17.89 5.58
N GLY A 266 12.57 -18.92 6.25
CA GLY A 266 13.22 -19.66 7.32
C GLY A 266 13.21 -18.99 8.70
N ARG A 267 12.67 -17.77 8.83
CA ARG A 267 12.67 -16.99 10.08
C ARG A 267 11.29 -16.98 10.72
N GLU A 268 11.25 -17.07 12.04
CA GLU A 268 10.03 -16.84 12.79
C GLU A 268 9.70 -15.36 12.85
N VAL A 269 8.45 -15.02 12.56
CA VAL A 269 7.99 -13.63 12.44
C VAL A 269 6.67 -13.41 13.17
N TYR A 270 6.53 -12.26 13.82
CA TYR A 270 5.26 -11.78 14.32
C TYR A 270 4.55 -10.93 13.26
N ILE A 271 3.31 -11.28 12.96
CA ILE A 271 2.46 -10.51 12.04
C ILE A 271 1.53 -9.62 12.85
N ILE A 272 1.58 -8.32 12.58
CA ILE A 272 0.67 -7.31 13.11
C ILE A 272 -0.24 -6.83 11.99
N ASN A 273 -1.55 -6.78 12.24
CA ASN A 273 -2.47 -6.02 11.41
C ASN A 273 -2.43 -4.56 11.84
N ALA A 274 -2.19 -3.67 10.89
CA ALA A 274 -2.11 -2.23 11.09
C ALA A 274 -3.22 -1.56 10.28
N THR A 275 -3.96 -0.64 10.91
CA THR A 275 -5.01 0.14 10.26
C THR A 275 -4.68 1.63 10.41
N THR A 276 -4.59 2.34 9.30
CA THR A 276 -4.36 3.79 9.26
C THR A 276 -5.61 4.56 9.66
N ALA A 277 -5.48 5.87 9.92
CA ALA A 277 -6.60 6.73 10.31
C ALA A 277 -7.71 6.81 9.25
N ASP A 278 -7.35 6.68 7.98
CA ASP A 278 -8.26 6.59 6.83
C ASP A 278 -8.72 5.15 6.51
N ASN A 279 -8.58 4.25 7.49
CA ASN A 279 -9.08 2.87 7.46
C ASN A 279 -8.44 1.97 6.39
N ARG A 280 -7.24 2.31 5.91
CA ARG A 280 -6.45 1.40 5.06
C ARG A 280 -5.79 0.33 5.94
N ARG A 281 -5.82 -0.91 5.47
CA ARG A 281 -5.29 -2.06 6.19
C ARG A 281 -3.97 -2.51 5.60
N GLU A 282 -3.03 -2.77 6.48
CA GLU A 282 -1.69 -3.24 6.17
C GLU A 282 -1.30 -4.37 7.14
N GLN A 283 -0.30 -5.14 6.75
CA GLN A 283 0.40 -6.06 7.62
C GLN A 283 1.83 -5.59 7.80
N LEU A 284 2.26 -5.51 9.06
CA LEU A 284 3.64 -5.28 9.44
C LEU A 284 4.19 -6.57 10.04
N ILE A 285 5.32 -7.03 9.53
CA ILE A 285 5.86 -8.34 9.84
C ILE A 285 7.24 -8.16 10.42
N PHE A 286 7.41 -8.55 11.68
CA PHE A 286 8.64 -8.35 12.44
C PHE A 286 9.33 -9.67 12.72
N ASP A 287 10.64 -9.73 12.50
CA ASP A 287 11.47 -10.87 12.87
C ASP A 287 11.50 -11.06 14.39
N VAL A 288 11.19 -12.27 14.86
CA VAL A 288 11.08 -12.57 16.29
C VAL A 288 12.43 -12.42 16.99
N LEU A 289 13.52 -12.77 16.32
CA LEU A 289 14.85 -12.79 16.93
C LEU A 289 15.44 -11.38 17.04
N THR A 290 15.49 -10.66 15.92
CA THR A 290 16.14 -9.36 15.79
C THR A 290 15.21 -8.18 16.10
N GLY A 291 13.89 -8.38 16.00
CA GLY A 291 12.90 -7.30 16.11
C GLY A 291 12.75 -6.45 14.85
N GLN A 292 13.51 -6.72 13.78
CA GLN A 292 13.49 -5.92 12.56
C GLN A 292 12.17 -6.12 11.80
N LEU A 293 11.61 -5.03 11.26
CA LEU A 293 10.57 -5.11 10.25
C LEU A 293 11.17 -5.81 9.03
N VAL A 294 10.61 -6.95 8.61
CA VAL A 294 11.12 -7.72 7.47
C VAL A 294 10.20 -7.68 6.27
N ARG A 295 8.90 -7.43 6.49
CA ARG A 295 7.94 -7.27 5.41
C ARG A 295 6.80 -6.33 5.80
N ARG A 296 6.39 -5.50 4.85
CA ARG A 296 5.13 -4.76 4.86
C ARG A 296 4.27 -5.26 3.70
N VAL A 297 2.98 -5.49 3.95
CA VAL A 297 2.00 -5.77 2.90
C VAL A 297 0.85 -4.78 3.03
N ALA A 298 0.56 -4.05 1.96
CA ALA A 298 -0.62 -3.20 1.85
C ALA A 298 -1.52 -3.73 0.74
N SER A 299 -2.81 -3.46 0.83
CA SER A 299 -3.76 -3.83 -0.22
C SER A 299 -4.78 -2.74 -0.46
N ALA A 300 -5.10 -2.50 -1.73
CA ALA A 300 -6.16 -1.60 -2.14
C ALA A 300 -7.20 -2.37 -2.96
N MET A 301 -8.48 -2.09 -2.72
CA MET A 301 -9.55 -2.67 -3.52
C MET A 301 -9.60 -1.97 -4.89
N THR A 302 -9.69 -2.75 -5.95
CA THR A 302 -10.01 -2.27 -7.31
C THR A 302 -11.31 -2.93 -7.78
N VAL A 303 -11.81 -2.48 -8.94
CA VAL A 303 -13.02 -3.06 -9.55
C VAL A 303 -12.88 -4.52 -9.98
N ILE A 304 -11.67 -5.09 -10.04
CA ILE A 304 -11.44 -6.49 -10.46
C ILE A 304 -10.67 -7.34 -9.43
N GLY A 305 -10.50 -6.84 -8.20
CA GLY A 305 -9.80 -7.54 -7.12
C GLY A 305 -8.86 -6.66 -6.31
N GLN A 306 -8.11 -7.27 -5.40
CA GLN A 306 -7.15 -6.57 -4.56
C GLN A 306 -5.83 -6.31 -5.28
N PHE A 307 -5.42 -5.05 -5.34
CA PHE A 307 -4.06 -4.67 -5.69
C PHE A 307 -3.18 -4.80 -4.44
N GLN A 308 -2.30 -5.80 -4.41
CA GLN A 308 -1.37 -5.99 -3.30
C GLN A 308 -0.04 -5.29 -3.57
N TYR A 309 0.53 -4.71 -2.53
CA TYR A 309 1.85 -4.12 -2.54
C TYR A 309 2.64 -4.69 -1.37
N GLN A 310 3.81 -5.25 -1.68
CA GLN A 310 4.72 -5.85 -0.71
C GLN A 310 6.07 -5.12 -0.74
N VAL A 311 6.59 -4.84 0.45
CA VAL A 311 7.95 -4.35 0.66
C VAL A 311 8.67 -5.30 1.58
N ASP A 312 9.79 -5.84 1.12
CA ASP A 312 10.68 -6.69 1.89
C ASP A 312 11.91 -5.92 2.33
N TYR A 313 12.23 -5.99 3.61
CA TYR A 313 13.36 -5.31 4.23
C TYR A 313 14.38 -6.35 4.69
N SER A 314 15.64 -6.15 4.31
CA SER A 314 16.69 -7.12 4.60
C SER A 314 18.05 -6.45 4.76
N GLU A 315 19.01 -7.22 5.26
CA GLU A 315 20.41 -6.80 5.39
C GLU A 315 20.57 -5.49 6.18
N TYR A 316 19.92 -5.38 7.33
CA TYR A 316 20.02 -4.19 8.17
C TYR A 316 21.48 -3.89 8.55
N LYS A 317 21.94 -2.67 8.25
CA LYS A 317 23.30 -2.19 8.53
C LYS A 317 23.26 -0.92 9.37
N ASP A 318 24.27 -0.75 10.22
CA ASP A 318 24.45 0.45 11.01
C ASP A 318 25.03 1.59 10.17
N PHE A 319 24.44 2.78 10.30
CA PHE A 319 24.86 4.01 9.63
C PHE A 319 24.96 5.16 10.64
N GLY A 320 25.92 5.04 11.56
CA GLY A 320 26.15 6.07 12.57
C GLY A 320 25.21 5.95 13.77
N GLY A 321 24.99 4.71 14.24
CA GLY A 321 24.16 4.39 15.41
C GLY A 321 22.69 4.16 15.09
N VAL A 322 22.29 4.25 13.82
CA VAL A 322 20.95 3.86 13.37
C VAL A 322 21.05 2.78 12.32
N LYS A 323 20.27 1.71 12.50
CA LYS A 323 20.21 0.62 11.53
C LYS A 323 19.12 0.87 10.50
N LEU A 324 19.49 0.75 9.22
CA LEU A 324 18.59 0.86 8.07
C LEU A 324 18.63 -0.43 7.26
N PRO A 325 17.54 -0.84 6.59
CA PRO A 325 17.55 -1.98 5.69
C PRO A 325 18.42 -1.67 4.48
N ALA A 326 19.60 -2.30 4.37
CA ALA A 326 20.51 -2.02 3.26
C ALA A 326 19.96 -2.55 1.93
N THR A 327 19.06 -3.53 1.96
CA THR A 327 18.36 -4.04 0.79
C THR A 327 16.85 -3.99 1.03
N THR A 328 16.13 -3.26 0.17
CA THR A 328 14.67 -3.17 0.20
C THR A 328 14.11 -3.62 -1.15
N ARG A 329 13.27 -4.66 -1.17
CA ARG A 329 12.63 -5.15 -2.41
C ARG A 329 11.17 -4.73 -2.43
N PHE A 330 10.75 -4.17 -3.55
CA PHE A 330 9.40 -3.72 -3.80
C PHE A 330 8.74 -4.66 -4.80
N ALA A 331 7.50 -5.04 -4.52
CA ALA A 331 6.73 -5.93 -5.38
C ALA A 331 5.25 -5.57 -5.38
N MET A 332 4.68 -5.51 -6.57
CA MET A 332 3.24 -5.39 -6.85
C MET A 332 2.95 -6.07 -8.19
N PRO A 333 1.69 -6.34 -8.55
CA PRO A 333 1.35 -6.94 -9.84
C PRO A 333 2.08 -6.24 -11.00
N GLY A 334 2.86 -7.01 -11.77
CA GLY A 334 3.60 -6.52 -12.94
C GLY A 334 4.81 -5.61 -12.67
N ILE A 335 5.11 -5.24 -11.42
CA ILE A 335 6.19 -4.30 -11.10
C ILE A 335 6.97 -4.80 -9.89
N THR A 336 8.27 -5.00 -10.07
CA THR A 336 9.20 -5.29 -8.97
C THR A 336 10.49 -4.52 -9.16
N TRP A 337 11.19 -4.20 -8.09
CA TRP A 337 12.55 -3.66 -8.16
C TRP A 337 13.21 -3.75 -6.77
N THR A 338 14.51 -3.55 -6.70
CA THR A 338 15.27 -3.59 -5.45
C THR A 338 16.07 -2.31 -5.24
N ARG A 339 15.93 -1.69 -4.07
CA ARG A 339 16.81 -0.63 -3.58
C ARG A 339 17.98 -1.26 -2.81
N LYS A 340 19.21 -0.87 -3.11
CA LYS A 340 20.40 -1.16 -2.30
C LYS A 340 21.07 0.12 -1.82
N ILE A 341 21.17 0.29 -0.51
CA ILE A 341 21.87 1.43 0.10
C ILE A 341 23.37 1.24 -0.06
N LEU A 342 24.04 2.26 -0.61
CA LEU A 342 25.48 2.32 -0.80
C LEU A 342 26.16 3.16 0.29
N GLU A 343 25.58 4.33 0.58
CA GLU A 343 26.18 5.31 1.49
C GLU A 343 25.06 6.07 2.21
N VAL A 344 25.27 6.37 3.50
CA VAL A 344 24.37 7.22 4.29
C VAL A 344 25.20 8.29 4.97
N LYS A 345 24.85 9.56 4.73
CA LYS A 345 25.48 10.72 5.36
C LYS A 345 24.47 11.45 6.23
N SER A 346 24.85 11.69 7.49
CA SER A 346 24.12 12.62 8.35
C SER A 346 24.54 14.04 7.98
N VAL A 347 23.64 14.77 7.32
CA VAL A 347 23.87 16.13 6.82
C VAL A 347 22.65 16.99 7.11
N THR A 348 22.85 18.29 7.26
CA THR A 348 21.74 19.25 7.27
C THR A 348 21.19 19.38 5.86
N VAL A 349 19.96 18.91 5.63
CA VAL A 349 19.29 19.04 4.35
C VAL A 349 18.48 20.34 4.35
N ASP A 350 18.56 21.12 3.27
CA ASP A 350 17.75 22.32 3.08
C ASP A 350 16.27 21.94 2.87
N ASP A 351 15.35 22.69 3.47
CA ASP A 351 13.91 22.47 3.25
C ASP A 351 13.48 22.71 1.81
N ALA A 352 14.22 23.53 1.04
CA ALA A 352 14.01 23.76 -0.38
C ALA A 352 14.11 22.48 -1.21
N LYS A 353 14.81 21.44 -0.72
CA LYS A 353 14.86 20.13 -1.40
C LYS A 353 13.48 19.45 -1.49
N PHE A 354 12.59 19.78 -0.56
CA PHE A 354 11.25 19.22 -0.45
C PHE A 354 10.16 20.20 -0.91
N ALA A 355 10.54 21.35 -1.48
CA ALA A 355 9.58 22.28 -2.06
C ALA A 355 9.01 21.70 -3.37
N LYS A 356 7.70 21.85 -3.55
CA LYS A 356 7.06 21.60 -4.85
C LYS A 356 7.57 22.65 -5.86
N PRO A 357 7.81 22.28 -7.13
CA PRO A 357 8.23 23.22 -8.17
C PRO A 357 7.30 24.42 -8.35
#